data_AF-A0A5K1FK03-F1
#
_entry.id   AF-A0A5K1FK03-F1
#
_cell.length_a   1.000
_cell.length_b   1.000
_cell.length_c   1.000
_cell.angle_alpha   90.00
_cell.angle_beta   90.00
_cell.angle_gamma   90.00
#
_symmetry.space_group_name_H-M   'P 1'
#
loop_
_entity.id
_entity.type
_entity.pdbx_description
1 polymer ?
#
loop_
_entity_poly.entity_id
_entity_poly.type
_entity_poly.pdbx_seq_one_letter_code
_entity_poly.pdbx_strand_id
1 'polypeptide(L)' 'MAIPHALVVPFCAQGHVAPLMELSHHLADQDVLVTFVYTETVHKYVMAALPENFRSNYSGKS' A
#
# COMPACT_ATOMS: atom_id res chain seq x y z
N MET A 1 -14.99 9.94 -19.24
CA MET A 1 -13.61 10.42 -18.95
C MET A 1 -12.79 9.24 -18.46
N ALA A 2 -11.51 9.18 -18.81
CA ALA A 2 -10.61 8.17 -18.26
C ALA A 2 -10.31 8.49 -16.79
N ILE A 3 -10.37 7.48 -15.92
CA ILE A 3 -10.02 7.62 -14.50
C ILE A 3 -8.48 7.54 -14.42
N PRO A 4 -7.79 8.54 -13.84
CA PRO A 4 -6.36 8.45 -13.60
C PRO A 4 -6.04 7.28 -12.69
N HIS A 5 -5.00 6.50 -13.02
CA HIS A 5 -4.57 5.35 -12.23
C HIS A 5 -3.10 5.48 -11.85
N ALA A 6 -2.83 5.48 -10.55
CA ALA A 6 -1.48 5.53 -9.98
C ALA A 6 -1.06 4.15 -9.43
N LEU A 7 0.16 3.74 -9.76
CA LEU A 7 0.84 2.59 -9.15
C LEU A 7 1.89 3.10 -8.16
N VAL A 8 1.76 2.73 -6.90
CA VAL A 8 2.67 3.16 -5.83
C VAL A 8 3.52 1.99 -5.38
N VAL A 9 4.84 2.11 -5.56
CA VAL A 9 5.83 1.09 -5.21
C VAL A 9 6.81 1.66 -4.19
N PRO A 10 6.63 1.39 -2.88
CA PRO A 10 7.53 1.90 -1.85
C PRO A 10 8.91 1.24 -1.93
N PHE A 11 9.94 2.04 -1.74
CA PHE A 11 11.31 1.56 -1.62
C PHE A 11 11.54 0.93 -0.24
N CYS A 12 12.27 -0.19 -0.21
CA CYS A 12 12.59 -0.97 1.00
C CYS A 12 13.63 -0.27 1.90
N ALA A 13 13.35 0.94 2.37
CA ALA A 13 14.13 1.61 3.41
C ALA A 13 13.19 2.14 4.50
N GLN A 14 13.67 2.10 5.75
CA GLN A 14 12.88 2.45 6.93
C GLN A 14 12.30 3.87 6.76
N GLY A 15 10.97 3.99 6.79
CA GLY A 15 10.27 5.29 6.77
C GLY A 15 9.59 5.69 5.45
N HIS A 16 9.69 4.92 4.36
CA HIS A 16 9.02 5.30 3.09
C HIS A 16 7.61 4.75 2.91
N VAL A 17 7.24 3.70 3.65
CA VAL A 17 5.94 3.02 3.46
C VAL A 17 4.79 3.88 3.97
N ALA A 18 4.86 4.38 5.21
CA ALA A 18 3.79 5.17 5.80
C ALA A 18 3.52 6.50 5.04
N PRO A 19 4.54 7.29 4.65
CA PRO A 19 4.31 8.49 3.83
C PRO A 19 3.71 8.18 2.46
N LEU A 20 4.12 7.08 1.82
CA LEU A 20 3.54 6.67 0.53
C LEU A 20 2.11 6.16 0.68
N MET A 21 1.78 5.54 1.81
CA MET A 21 0.41 5.12 2.13
C MET A 21 -0.50 6.33 2.36
N GLU A 22 -0.03 7.34 3.12
CA GLU A 22 -0.74 8.60 3.33
C GLU A 22 -0.96 9.34 2.00
N LEU A 23 0.08 9.48 1.17
CA LEU A 23 -0.05 10.03 -0.18
C LEU A 23 -1.07 9.26 -1.04
N SER A 24 -1.12 7.93 -0.91
CA SER A 24 -2.08 7.10 -1.65
C SER A 24 -3.53 7.39 -1.26
N HIS A 25 -3.78 7.64 0.03
CA HIS A 25 -5.11 8.06 0.50
C HIS A 25 -5.50 9.43 -0.05
N HIS A 26 -4.58 10.40 -0.01
CA HIS A 26 -4.83 11.72 -0.59
C HIS A 26 -5.14 11.67 -2.10
N LEU A 27 -4.49 10.78 -2.85
CA LEU A 27 -4.78 10.57 -4.28
C LEU A 27 -6.17 9.93 -4.47
N ALA A 28 -6.52 8.93 -3.65
CA ALA A 28 -7.83 8.30 -3.70
C ALA A 28 -8.98 9.29 -3.41
N ASP A 29 -8.77 10.22 -2.48
CA ASP A 29 -9.72 11.32 -2.16
C ASP A 29 -9.89 12.32 -3.32
N GLN A 30 -9.03 12.27 -4.34
CA GLN A 30 -9.08 13.10 -5.54
C GLN A 30 -9.56 12.31 -6.78
N ASP A 31 -10.31 11.21 -6.57
CA ASP A 31 -10.85 10.33 -7.62
C ASP A 31 -9.77 9.64 -8.48
N VAL A 32 -8.56 9.46 -7.94
CA VAL A 32 -7.49 8.67 -8.58
C VAL A 32 -7.59 7.22 -8.11
N LEU A 33 -7.66 6.27 -9.03
CA LEU A 33 -7.51 4.86 -8.69
C LEU A 33 -6.08 4.61 -8.24
N VAL A 34 -5.86 4.00 -7.08
CA VAL A 34 -4.51 3.73 -6.57
C VAL A 34 -4.31 2.24 -6.35
N THR A 35 -3.21 1.71 -6.90
CA THR A 35 -2.71 0.37 -6.58
C THR A 35 -1.42 0.51 -5.79
N PHE A 36 -1.45 0.11 -4.52
CA PHE A 36 -0.27 0.08 -3.66
C PHE A 36 0.35 -1.32 -3.68
N VAL A 37 1.62 -1.41 -4.09
CA VAL A 37 2.33 -2.70 -4.21
C VAL A 37 3.15 -2.95 -2.96
N TYR A 38 2.89 -4.08 -2.30
CA TYR A 38 3.73 -4.58 -1.21
C TYR A 38 4.76 -5.56 -1.74
N THR A 39 6.05 -5.30 -1.54
CA THR A 39 7.11 -6.31 -1.70
C THR A 39 7.20 -7.17 -0.44
N GLU A 40 7.71 -8.41 -0.51
CA GLU A 40 7.78 -9.32 0.66
C GLU A 40 8.54 -8.72 1.85
N THR A 41 9.57 -7.90 1.59
CA THR A 41 10.32 -7.18 2.62
C THR A 41 9.44 -6.14 3.33
N VAL A 42 8.55 -5.48 2.61
CA VAL A 42 7.60 -4.48 3.12
C VAL A 42 6.40 -5.15 3.83
N HIS A 43 6.01 -6.36 3.40
CA HIS A 43 4.89 -7.10 4.00
C HIS A 43 5.03 -7.28 5.51
N LYS A 44 6.23 -7.57 6.04
CA LYS A 44 6.47 -7.73 7.48
C LYS A 44 6.21 -6.44 8.27
N TYR A 45 6.67 -5.30 7.76
CA TYR A 45 6.47 -4.01 8.40
C TYR A 45 5.02 -3.54 8.33
N VAL A 46 4.35 -3.83 7.21
CA VAL A 46 2.94 -3.49 7.01
C VAL A 46 2.05 -4.35 7.88
N MET A 47 2.28 -5.66 7.95
CA MET A 47 1.57 -6.54 8.88
C MET A 47 1.77 -6.10 10.34
N ALA A 48 2.95 -5.60 10.71
CA ALA A 48 3.21 -5.07 12.05
C ALA A 48 2.51 -3.73 12.34
N ALA A 49 2.16 -2.95 11.30
CA ALA A 49 1.51 -1.64 11.43
C ALA A 49 -0.03 -1.70 11.28
N LEU A 50 -0.57 -2.83 10.85
CA LEU A 50 -2.00 -3.02 10.66
C LEU A 50 -2.68 -3.47 11.97
N PRO A 51 -3.96 -3.10 12.18
CA PRO A 51 -4.72 -3.53 13.36
C PRO A 51 -4.98 -5.05 13.33
N GLU A 52 -5.08 -5.69 14.50
CA GLU A 52 -5.25 -7.16 14.65
C GLU A 52 -6.43 -7.75 13.86
N ASN A 53 -7.44 -6.94 13.54
CA ASN A 53 -8.61 -7.36 12.77
C ASN A 53 -8.43 -7.25 11.25
N PHE A 54 -7.25 -6.85 10.75
CA PHE A 54 -6.99 -6.79 9.32
C PHE A 54 -6.91 -8.20 8.72
N ARG A 55 -7.87 -8.53 7.85
CA ARG A 55 -7.89 -9.80 7.11
C ARG A 55 -7.44 -9.56 5.67
N SER A 56 -6.26 -10.03 5.34
CA SER A 56 -5.81 -10.14 3.96
C SER A 56 -6.41 -11.41 3.33
N ASN A 57 -7.01 -11.29 2.15
CA ASN A 57 -7.42 -12.45 1.33
C ASN A 57 -6.27 -13.00 0.47
N TYR A 58 -5.05 -12.49 0.66
CA TYR A 58 -3.86 -12.93 -0.06
C TYR A 58 -3.34 -14.25 0.50
N SER A 59 -3.61 -15.35 -0.20
CA SER A 59 -3.00 -16.66 0.06
C SER A 59 -1.60 -16.69 -0.58
N GLY A 60 -0.65 -16.00 0.06
CA GLY A 60 0.75 -16.04 -0.34
C GLY A 60 1.28 -17.46 -0.16
N LYS A 61 1.45 -18.20 -1.26
CA LYS A 61 2.24 -19.43 -1.25
C LYS A 61 3.71 -19.03 -1.18
N SER A 62 4.36 -19.40 -0.07
CA SER A 62 5.81 -19.36 0.10
C SER A 62 6.53 -20.20 -0.95
#